data_AF-A0A956WKU6-F1
#
_entry.id   AF-A0A956WKU6-F1
#
_cell.length_a   1.000
_cell.length_b   1.000
_cell.length_c   1.000
_cell.angle_alpha   90.00
_cell.angle_beta   90.00
_cell.angle_gamma   90.00
#
_symmetry.space_group_name_H-M   'P 1'
#
loop_
_entity.id
_entity.type
_entity.pdbx_description
1 polymer ?
#
loop_
_entity_poly.entity_id
_entity_poly.type
_entity_poly.pdbx_seq_one_letter_code
_entity_poly.pdbx_strand_id
1 'polypeptide(L)'
;MNEARAAVRRPPAVVVRDDDTLAEVLDRIRAAATGGHTVHLIVPVESPLLLTANEFRSLRAALDDERLPVIVRTSDPLRLKLGERLGLQTAAAPRRKAPARPPAASPPPPPPVVAEPEAEAYSGPDPVLLWPAQVTPVADDVPAVDEVTPAQEPARRNPPRRWLPMALLLALLVVGAAFLFRALTPQVIVRYVPRTQAISAAIVFDATTDGQPLD
;
A
#
# COMPACT_ATOMS: atom_id res chain seq x y z
N MET A 1 10.33 -34.79 28.48
CA MET A 1 9.13 -34.45 27.70
C MET A 1 8.75 -33.01 28.01
N ASN A 2 9.27 -32.04 27.26
CA ASN A 2 8.90 -30.63 27.38
C ASN A 2 8.13 -30.24 26.13
N GLU A 3 6.81 -30.36 26.18
CA GLU A 3 5.90 -29.68 25.25
C GLU A 3 5.99 -28.18 25.53
N ALA A 4 6.97 -27.54 24.91
CA ALA A 4 6.95 -26.10 24.74
C ALA A 4 5.71 -25.78 23.89
N ARG A 5 4.64 -25.35 24.55
CA ARG A 5 3.53 -24.63 23.91
C ARG A 5 4.15 -23.61 22.97
N ALA A 6 4.08 -23.88 21.67
CA ALA A 6 4.39 -22.92 20.64
C ALA A 6 3.37 -21.78 20.81
N ALA A 7 3.75 -20.78 21.61
CA ALA A 7 3.01 -19.53 21.69
C ALA A 7 2.89 -19.05 20.25
N VAL A 8 1.66 -19.02 19.74
CA VAL A 8 1.34 -18.51 18.40
C VAL A 8 1.78 -17.05 18.40
N ARG A 9 3.04 -16.80 18.02
CA ARG A 9 3.61 -15.45 17.94
C ARG A 9 2.87 -14.79 16.80
N ARG A 10 1.94 -13.90 17.16
CA ARG A 10 1.27 -13.06 16.16
C ARG A 10 2.36 -12.29 15.41
N PRO A 11 2.27 -12.23 14.08
CA PRO A 11 3.25 -11.45 13.31
C PRO A 11 3.22 -10.00 13.78
N PRO A 12 4.40 -9.35 13.87
CA PRO A 12 4.49 -7.98 14.35
C PRO A 12 3.67 -7.04 13.45
N ALA A 13 2.95 -6.11 14.07
CA ALA A 13 2.10 -5.15 13.38
C ALA A 13 2.47 -3.72 13.79
N VAL A 14 2.60 -2.84 12.81
CA VAL A 14 2.83 -1.41 12.99
C VAL A 14 1.59 -0.70 12.49
N VAL A 15 0.95 0.09 13.35
CA VAL A 15 -0.21 0.90 12.97
C VAL A 15 0.28 2.32 12.67
N VAL A 16 -0.16 2.87 11.54
CA VAL A 16 0.06 4.27 11.18
C VAL A 16 -0.92 5.15 11.95
N ARG A 17 -0.43 6.22 12.54
CA ARG A 17 -1.16 7.28 13.25
C ARG A 17 -1.33 8.47 12.33
N ASP A 18 -2.21 9.38 12.71
CA ASP A 18 -2.59 10.52 11.87
C ASP A 18 -1.44 11.53 11.70
N ASP A 19 -0.61 11.72 12.73
CA ASP A 19 0.50 12.66 12.72
C ASP A 19 1.85 12.03 12.33
N ASP A 20 1.85 10.77 11.92
CA ASP A 20 3.10 10.08 11.59
C ASP A 20 3.69 10.58 10.27
N THR A 21 5.01 10.74 10.25
CA THR A 21 5.77 10.90 9.02
C THR A 21 6.19 9.54 8.45
N LEU A 22 6.43 9.48 7.13
CA LEU A 22 6.90 8.24 6.49
C LEU A 22 8.22 7.72 7.09
N ALA A 23 9.11 8.61 7.51
CA ALA A 23 10.38 8.25 8.13
C ALA A 23 10.18 7.55 9.49
N GLU A 24 9.31 8.10 10.35
CA GLU A 24 8.99 7.49 11.65
C GLU A 24 8.31 6.13 11.49
N VAL A 25 7.43 5.99 10.49
CA VAL A 25 6.81 4.70 10.16
C VAL A 25 7.89 3.68 9.78
N LEU A 26 8.86 4.07 8.94
CA LEU A 26 9.98 3.20 8.54
C LEU A 26 10.86 2.82 9.73
N ASP A 27 11.18 3.74 10.64
CA ASP A 27 11.94 3.44 11.86
C ASP A 27 11.23 2.37 12.71
N ARG A 28 9.91 2.48 12.85
CA ARG A 28 9.12 1.48 13.59
C ARG A 28 9.01 0.15 12.85
N ILE A 29 8.92 0.16 11.52
CA ILE A 29 8.95 -1.06 10.71
C ILE A 29 10.31 -1.75 10.91
N ARG A 30 11.43 -1.03 10.84
CA ARG A 30 12.77 -1.57 11.11
C ARG A 30 12.84 -2.23 12.48
N ALA A 31 12.39 -1.54 13.51
CA ALA A 31 12.37 -2.06 14.87
C ALA A 31 11.51 -3.33 14.97
N ALA A 32 10.33 -3.34 14.32
CA ALA A 32 9.41 -4.48 14.32
C ALA A 32 9.89 -5.67 13.46
N ALA A 33 10.70 -5.42 12.43
CA ALA A 33 11.26 -6.44 11.55
C ALA A 33 12.48 -7.15 12.16
N THR A 34 12.96 -6.69 13.32
CA THR A 34 14.06 -7.34 14.05
C THR A 34 13.76 -8.83 14.23
N GLY A 35 14.66 -9.69 13.75
CA GLY A 35 14.48 -11.15 13.76
C GLY A 35 13.91 -11.73 12.46
N GLY A 36 13.81 -10.95 11.38
CA GLY A 36 13.42 -11.43 10.04
C GLY A 36 11.93 -11.73 9.91
N HIS A 37 11.11 -11.15 10.77
CA HIS A 37 9.67 -11.35 10.75
C HIS A 37 8.99 -10.49 9.70
N THR A 38 7.97 -11.02 9.04
CA THR A 38 7.09 -10.24 8.17
C THR A 38 6.28 -9.25 9.01
N VAL A 39 6.40 -7.96 8.73
CA VAL A 39 5.68 -6.89 9.44
C VAL A 39 4.39 -6.55 8.71
N HIS A 40 3.28 -6.46 9.45
CA HIS A 40 2.02 -5.93 8.94
C HIS A 40 1.94 -4.43 9.20
N LEU A 41 2.02 -3.62 8.15
CA LEU A 41 1.80 -2.18 8.23
C LEU A 41 0.30 -1.89 8.08
N ILE A 42 -0.38 -1.51 9.15
CA ILE A 42 -1.82 -1.18 9.13
C ILE A 42 -1.96 0.31 8.90
N VAL A 43 -2.57 0.69 7.79
CA VAL A 43 -2.81 2.08 7.39
C VAL A 43 -4.30 2.37 7.51
N PRO A 44 -4.74 3.16 8.51
CA PRO A 44 -6.13 3.60 8.64
C PRO A 44 -6.58 4.39 7.40
N VAL A 45 -7.89 4.42 7.14
CA VAL A 45 -8.44 5.14 5.97
C VAL A 45 -8.20 6.64 6.09
N GLU A 46 -8.22 7.15 7.32
CA GLU A 46 -8.09 8.55 7.70
C GLU A 46 -6.64 9.06 7.68
N SER A 47 -5.66 8.15 7.62
CA SER A 47 -4.24 8.52 7.62
C SER A 47 -3.92 9.44 6.44
N PRO A 48 -3.06 10.47 6.60
CA PRO A 48 -2.62 11.30 5.48
C PRO A 48 -1.52 10.62 4.64
N LEU A 49 -0.91 9.54 5.14
CA LEU A 49 0.20 8.87 4.44
C LEU A 49 -0.29 7.97 3.31
N LEU A 50 0.58 7.78 2.31
CA LEU A 50 0.34 6.86 1.20
C LEU A 50 -0.96 7.22 0.45
N LEU A 51 -1.18 8.49 0.19
CA LEU A 51 -2.26 8.96 -0.68
C LEU A 51 -1.79 9.10 -2.13
N THR A 52 -0.48 9.29 -2.31
CA THR A 52 0.12 9.59 -3.60
C THR A 52 1.04 8.46 -4.08
N ALA A 53 1.17 8.32 -5.40
CA ALA A 53 2.11 7.37 -5.99
C ALA A 53 3.57 7.64 -5.58
N ASN A 54 3.94 8.89 -5.29
CA ASN A 54 5.30 9.23 -4.89
C ASN A 54 5.63 8.62 -3.52
N GLU A 55 4.74 8.74 -2.54
CA GLU A 55 4.93 8.16 -1.21
C GLU A 55 5.03 6.63 -1.26
N PHE A 56 4.20 5.98 -2.09
CA PHE A 56 4.29 4.53 -2.27
C PHE A 56 5.62 4.11 -2.92
N ARG A 57 6.16 4.89 -3.87
CA ARG A 57 7.49 4.63 -4.44
C ARG A 57 8.59 4.82 -3.41
N SER A 58 8.51 5.88 -2.59
CA SER A 58 9.46 6.13 -1.51
C SER A 58 9.43 5.01 -0.47
N LEU A 59 8.23 4.55 -0.07
CA LEU A 59 8.06 3.40 0.82
C LEU A 59 8.67 2.15 0.20
N ARG A 60 8.33 1.84 -1.05
CA ARG A 60 8.86 0.65 -1.73
C ARG A 60 10.39 0.68 -1.84
N ALA A 61 10.98 1.80 -2.25
CA ALA A 61 12.41 1.94 -2.36
C ALA A 61 13.10 1.67 -1.01
N ALA A 62 12.58 2.26 0.08
CA ALA A 62 13.12 2.02 1.42
C ALA A 62 12.99 0.56 1.87
N LEU A 63 11.86 -0.10 1.57
CA LEU A 63 11.65 -1.52 1.90
C LEU A 63 12.55 -2.45 1.07
N ASP A 64 12.75 -2.14 -0.20
CA ASP A 64 13.59 -2.93 -1.12
C ASP A 64 15.09 -2.78 -0.74
N ASP A 65 15.54 -1.56 -0.43
CA ASP A 65 16.92 -1.26 -0.01
C ASP A 65 17.31 -2.02 1.26
N GLU A 66 16.40 -2.07 2.24
CA GLU A 66 16.62 -2.74 3.51
C GLU A 66 16.15 -4.21 3.52
N ARG A 67 15.58 -4.70 2.41
CA ARG A 67 15.00 -6.04 2.25
C ARG A 67 13.98 -6.41 3.33
N LEU A 68 13.13 -5.45 3.70
CA LEU A 68 12.15 -5.60 4.76
C LEU A 68 10.89 -6.34 4.24
N PRO A 69 10.53 -7.51 4.78
CA PRO A 69 9.31 -8.20 4.39
C PRO A 69 8.09 -7.52 5.01
N VAL A 70 7.40 -6.66 4.27
CA VAL A 70 6.24 -5.90 4.77
C VAL A 70 4.99 -6.17 3.94
N ILE A 71 3.87 -6.36 4.63
CA ILE A 71 2.53 -6.43 4.03
C ILE A 71 1.73 -5.21 4.48
N VAL A 72 1.36 -4.36 3.53
CA VAL A 72 0.55 -3.16 3.78
C VAL A 72 -0.93 -3.56 3.85
N ARG A 73 -1.57 -3.24 4.96
CA ARG A 73 -2.98 -3.53 5.24
C ARG A 73 -3.77 -2.25 5.32
N THR A 74 -4.72 -2.06 4.41
CA THR A 74 -5.60 -0.89 4.37
C THR A 74 -7.01 -1.28 3.94
N SER A 75 -8.00 -0.53 4.38
CA SER A 75 -9.38 -0.66 3.89
C SER A 75 -9.70 0.27 2.72
N ASP A 76 -8.77 1.18 2.37
CA ASP A 76 -8.95 2.11 1.26
C ASP A 76 -8.69 1.43 -0.10
N PRO A 77 -9.69 1.38 -1.00
CA PRO A 77 -9.54 0.75 -2.32
C PRO A 77 -8.53 1.45 -3.22
N LEU A 78 -8.33 2.77 -3.11
CA LEU A 78 -7.38 3.50 -3.94
C LEU A 78 -5.96 3.09 -3.58
N ARG A 79 -5.65 3.04 -2.27
CA ARG A 79 -4.36 2.58 -1.76
C ARG A 79 -4.04 1.14 -2.13
N LEU A 80 -5.02 0.24 -2.10
CA LEU A 80 -4.84 -1.14 -2.56
C LEU A 80 -4.42 -1.18 -4.02
N LYS A 81 -5.15 -0.48 -4.90
CA LYS A 81 -4.84 -0.41 -6.34
C LYS A 81 -3.47 0.22 -6.61
N LEU A 82 -3.12 1.29 -5.91
CA LEU A 82 -1.82 1.96 -6.06
C LEU A 82 -0.67 1.06 -5.60
N GLY A 83 -0.81 0.43 -4.43
CA GLY A 83 0.22 -0.47 -3.92
C GLY A 83 0.43 -1.68 -4.84
N GLU A 84 -0.64 -2.28 -5.37
CA GLU A 84 -0.55 -3.38 -6.34
C GLU A 84 0.18 -2.94 -7.62
N ARG A 85 -0.21 -1.81 -8.22
CA ARG A 85 0.45 -1.26 -9.42
C ARG A 85 1.93 -0.94 -9.21
N LEU A 86 2.28 -0.55 -8.00
CA LEU A 86 3.66 -0.23 -7.63
C LEU A 86 4.43 -1.42 -7.07
N GLY A 87 3.86 -2.63 -7.07
CA GLY A 87 4.54 -3.87 -6.69
C GLY A 87 4.74 -4.07 -5.18
N LEU A 88 3.95 -3.38 -4.35
CA LEU A 88 3.93 -3.61 -2.90
C LEU A 88 2.95 -4.73 -2.55
N GLN A 89 3.32 -5.55 -1.56
CA GLN A 89 2.40 -6.55 -1.01
C GLN A 89 1.30 -5.85 -0.22
N THR A 90 0.11 -5.77 -0.80
CA THR A 90 -1.06 -5.16 -0.17
C THR A 90 -2.12 -6.20 0.15
N ALA A 91 -2.84 -5.98 1.25
CA ALA A 91 -3.99 -6.79 1.63
C ALA A 91 -5.06 -5.90 2.25
N ALA A 92 -6.33 -6.30 2.14
CA ALA A 92 -7.40 -5.60 2.82
C ALA A 92 -7.20 -5.69 4.34
N ALA A 93 -7.33 -4.56 5.05
CA ALA A 93 -7.30 -4.57 6.50
C ALA A 93 -8.49 -5.37 7.07
N PRO A 94 -8.32 -6.08 8.20
CA PRO A 94 -9.41 -6.82 8.82
C PRO A 94 -10.53 -5.84 9.19
N ARG A 95 -11.71 -6.00 8.56
CA ARG A 95 -12.88 -5.18 8.92
C ARG A 95 -13.19 -5.44 10.39
N ARG A 96 -13.11 -4.41 11.23
CA ARG A 96 -13.71 -4.49 12.56
C ARG A 96 -15.19 -4.78 12.35
N LYS A 97 -15.62 -5.97 12.80
CA LYS A 97 -17.03 -6.34 12.82
C LYS A 97 -17.72 -5.26 13.66
N ALA A 98 -18.54 -4.44 13.02
CA ALA A 98 -19.30 -3.42 13.73
C ALA A 98 -20.10 -4.14 14.85
N PRO A 99 -20.18 -3.56 16.07
CA PRO A 99 -21.06 -4.11 17.09
C PRO A 99 -22.45 -4.23 16.46
N ALA A 100 -23.06 -5.42 16.58
CA ALA A 100 -24.39 -5.67 16.06
C ALA A 100 -25.29 -4.56 16.58
N ARG A 101 -25.77 -3.71 15.66
CA ARG A 101 -26.81 -2.73 15.99
C ARG A 101 -27.94 -3.55 16.60
N PRO A 102 -28.38 -3.29 17.85
CA PRO A 102 -29.54 -3.98 18.39
C PRO A 102 -30.68 -3.85 17.36
N PRO A 103 -31.46 -4.92 17.14
CA PRO A 103 -32.52 -4.90 16.14
C PRO A 103 -33.38 -3.66 16.40
N ALA A 104 -33.40 -2.75 15.43
CA ALA A 104 -34.28 -1.61 15.52
C ALA A 104 -35.70 -2.15 15.72
N ALA A 105 -36.38 -1.68 16.76
CA ALA A 105 -37.81 -1.91 16.90
C ALA A 105 -38.48 -1.53 15.58
N SER A 106 -39.42 -2.37 15.12
CA SER A 106 -40.20 -2.12 13.92
C SER A 106 -40.67 -0.66 13.90
N PRO A 107 -40.50 0.08 12.80
CA PRO A 107 -41.00 1.45 12.73
C PRO A 107 -42.51 1.44 13.03
N PRO A 108 -43.03 2.43 13.77
CA PRO A 108 -44.47 2.58 13.94
C PRO A 108 -45.14 2.66 12.56
N PRO A 109 -46.40 2.18 12.43
CA PRO A 109 -47.14 2.29 11.18
C PRO A 109 -47.16 3.76 10.73
N PRO A 110 -46.99 4.03 9.43
CA PRO A 110 -46.99 5.40 8.93
C PRO A 110 -48.31 6.10 9.33
N PRO A 111 -48.27 7.38 9.76
CA PRO A 111 -49.49 8.14 9.95
C PRO A 111 -50.27 8.20 8.61
N PRO A 112 -51.61 8.29 8.66
CA PRO A 112 -52.42 8.46 7.46
C PRO A 112 -51.91 9.68 6.69
N VAL A 113 -51.56 9.46 5.42
CA VAL A 113 -51.13 10.47 4.46
C VAL A 113 -52.23 11.52 4.38
N VAL A 114 -52.01 12.65 5.06
CA VAL A 114 -52.70 13.90 4.76
C VAL A 114 -52.13 14.38 3.45
N ALA A 115 -53.00 14.59 2.46
CA ALA A 115 -52.65 15.01 1.12
C ALA A 115 -51.63 16.16 1.14
N GLU A 116 -50.44 15.87 0.62
CA GLU A 116 -49.42 16.85 0.28
C GLU A 116 -50.00 17.80 -0.78
N PRO A 117 -49.94 19.13 -0.61
CA PRO A 117 -50.28 20.04 -1.68
C PRO A 117 -49.25 19.87 -2.81
N GLU A 118 -49.79 19.60 -3.99
CA GLU A 118 -49.21 19.62 -5.33
C GLU A 118 -47.72 20.02 -5.41
N ALA A 119 -46.88 19.04 -5.69
CA ALA A 119 -45.53 19.25 -6.17
C ALA A 119 -45.58 20.14 -7.42
N GLU A 120 -45.07 21.36 -7.31
CA GLU A 120 -44.69 22.17 -8.45
C GLU A 120 -43.75 21.34 -9.34
N ALA A 121 -44.24 21.01 -10.53
CA ALA A 121 -43.46 20.36 -11.56
C ALA A 121 -42.27 21.24 -11.93
N TYR A 122 -41.09 20.88 -11.41
CA TYR A 122 -39.82 21.47 -11.80
C TYR A 122 -39.58 21.22 -13.30
N SER A 123 -39.88 22.22 -14.12
CA SER A 123 -39.58 22.25 -15.57
C SER A 123 -38.16 22.77 -15.81
N GLY A 124 -37.19 22.16 -15.12
CA GLY A 124 -35.77 22.37 -15.42
C GLY A 124 -35.30 21.40 -16.50
N PRO A 125 -34.31 21.77 -17.34
CA PRO A 125 -33.78 20.87 -18.36
C PRO A 125 -33.21 19.60 -17.72
N ASP A 126 -33.54 18.47 -18.35
CA ASP A 126 -33.21 17.11 -17.93
C ASP A 126 -31.70 16.95 -17.63
N PRO A 127 -31.28 16.64 -16.39
CA PRO A 127 -29.85 16.53 -16.04
C PRO A 127 -29.13 15.36 -16.72
N VAL A 128 -29.87 14.46 -17.38
CA VAL A 128 -29.28 13.36 -18.18
C VAL A 128 -28.64 13.87 -19.47
N LEU A 129 -28.96 15.07 -19.94
CA LEU A 129 -28.41 15.65 -21.18
C LEU A 129 -27.05 16.34 -21.03
N LEU A 130 -26.51 16.45 -19.80
CA LEU A 130 -25.26 17.17 -19.51
C LEU A 130 -24.04 16.25 -19.30
N TRP A 131 -24.19 14.94 -19.47
CA TRP A 131 -23.04 14.04 -19.42
C TRP A 131 -22.38 13.96 -20.79
N PRO A 132 -21.09 14.30 -20.96
CA PRO A 132 -20.42 14.11 -22.24
C PRO A 132 -20.37 12.61 -22.52
N ALA A 133 -21.07 12.23 -23.59
CA ALA A 133 -21.06 10.90 -24.15
C ALA A 133 -19.61 10.42 -24.27
N GLN A 134 -19.28 9.37 -23.52
CA GLN A 134 -18.09 8.60 -23.78
C GLN A 134 -18.18 8.11 -25.23
N VAL A 135 -17.18 8.46 -26.01
CA VAL A 135 -16.98 7.96 -27.36
C VAL A 135 -16.76 6.46 -27.26
N THR A 136 -17.83 5.69 -27.44
CA THR A 136 -17.77 4.27 -27.73
C THR A 136 -17.35 4.12 -29.19
N PRO A 137 -16.19 3.53 -29.52
CA PRO A 137 -15.94 3.12 -30.90
C PRO A 137 -16.96 2.03 -31.24
N VAL A 138 -17.83 2.35 -32.21
CA VAL A 138 -18.78 1.44 -32.84
C VAL A 138 -18.00 0.28 -33.45
N ALA A 139 -18.36 -0.93 -33.05
CA ALA A 139 -17.94 -2.17 -33.68
C ALA A 139 -18.69 -2.32 -35.00
N ASP A 140 -17.96 -2.47 -36.11
CA ASP A 140 -18.55 -2.87 -37.38
C ASP A 140 -18.98 -4.35 -37.33
N ASP A 141 -20.22 -4.55 -37.77
CA ASP A 141 -20.88 -5.81 -38.05
C ASP A 141 -20.09 -6.70 -39.01
N VAL A 142 -19.98 -7.99 -38.69
CA VAL A 142 -19.84 -9.06 -39.68
C VAL A 142 -20.73 -10.24 -39.25
N PRO A 143 -21.60 -10.77 -40.12
CA PRO A 143 -22.72 -11.62 -39.72
C PRO A 143 -22.33 -13.06 -39.39
N ALA A 144 -23.22 -13.67 -38.61
CA ALA A 144 -23.19 -15.02 -38.07
C ALA A 144 -22.97 -16.14 -39.11
N VAL A 145 -22.12 -17.11 -38.73
CA VAL A 145 -22.17 -18.50 -39.21
C VAL A 145 -21.97 -19.42 -38.01
N ASP A 146 -22.92 -20.33 -37.83
CA ASP A 146 -22.92 -21.42 -36.84
C ASP A 146 -21.66 -22.28 -36.90
N GLU A 147 -21.03 -22.58 -35.75
CA GLU A 147 -20.56 -23.95 -35.46
C GLU A 147 -20.20 -24.15 -33.98
N VAL A 148 -20.85 -25.14 -33.36
CA VAL A 148 -20.57 -25.68 -32.04
C VAL A 148 -19.41 -26.67 -32.14
N THR A 149 -18.29 -26.49 -31.42
CA THR A 149 -17.44 -27.57 -30.83
C THR A 149 -16.25 -26.99 -30.00
N PRO A 150 -15.58 -27.78 -29.13
CA PRO A 150 -15.37 -27.42 -27.72
C PRO A 150 -13.99 -26.83 -27.39
N ALA A 151 -13.87 -26.39 -26.14
CA ALA A 151 -12.67 -25.98 -25.43
C ALA A 151 -11.37 -26.68 -25.90
N GLN A 152 -10.53 -25.93 -26.62
CA GLN A 152 -9.13 -26.29 -26.82
C GLN A 152 -8.29 -25.74 -25.65
N GLU A 153 -7.92 -26.66 -24.78
CA GLU A 153 -6.85 -26.54 -23.80
C GLU A 153 -5.56 -26.07 -24.52
N PRO A 154 -4.88 -24.99 -24.08
CA PRO A 154 -3.67 -24.53 -24.73
C PRO A 154 -2.56 -25.57 -24.51
N ALA A 155 -2.38 -26.42 -25.52
CA ALA A 155 -1.30 -27.37 -25.61
C ALA A 155 0.02 -26.64 -25.30
N ARG A 156 0.66 -27.03 -24.17
CA ARG A 156 2.03 -26.66 -23.83
C ARG A 156 2.96 -27.16 -24.93
N ARG A 157 3.11 -26.36 -25.98
CA ARG A 157 4.10 -26.58 -27.04
C ARG A 157 5.47 -26.39 -26.41
N ASN A 158 6.12 -27.52 -26.13
CA ASN A 158 7.52 -27.59 -25.75
C ASN A 158 8.35 -26.87 -26.82
N PRO A 159 9.01 -25.73 -26.52
CA PRO A 159 9.69 -24.96 -27.56
C PRO A 159 10.86 -25.79 -28.13
N PRO A 160 11.14 -25.67 -29.43
CA PRO A 160 12.20 -26.43 -30.09
C PRO A 160 13.55 -26.13 -29.43
N ARG A 161 14.32 -27.18 -29.11
CA ARG A 161 15.64 -27.17 -28.44
C ARG A 161 16.73 -26.29 -29.07
N ARG A 162 16.41 -25.53 -30.13
CA ARG A 162 17.32 -24.61 -30.83
C ARG A 162 17.61 -23.32 -30.06
N TRP A 163 16.86 -23.01 -29.02
CA TRP A 163 17.02 -21.76 -28.24
C TRP A 163 18.03 -21.88 -27.09
N LEU A 164 18.41 -23.11 -26.71
CA LEU A 164 19.35 -23.39 -25.63
C LEU A 164 20.73 -22.73 -25.82
N PRO A 165 21.39 -22.78 -27.00
CA PRO A 165 22.66 -22.10 -27.19
C PRO A 165 22.54 -20.57 -27.07
N MET A 166 21.43 -20.00 -27.56
CA MET A 166 21.20 -18.55 -27.49
C MET A 166 20.92 -18.09 -26.06
N ALA A 167 20.13 -18.86 -25.30
CA ALA A 167 19.91 -18.61 -23.88
C ALA A 167 21.19 -18.70 -23.05
N LEU A 168 22.07 -19.67 -23.36
CA LEU A 168 23.36 -19.82 -22.68
C LEU A 168 24.31 -18.66 -22.99
N LEU A 169 24.36 -18.20 -24.24
CA LEU A 169 25.16 -17.04 -24.62
C LEU A 169 24.67 -15.75 -23.96
N LEU A 170 23.35 -15.56 -23.88
CA LEU A 170 22.73 -14.41 -23.21
C LEU A 170 23.00 -14.44 -21.70
N ALA A 171 22.90 -15.62 -21.07
CA ALA A 171 23.25 -15.80 -19.66
C ALA A 171 24.73 -15.47 -19.39
N LEU A 172 25.65 -15.96 -20.24
CA LEU A 172 27.08 -15.65 -20.15
C LEU A 172 27.34 -14.14 -20.28
N LEU A 173 26.65 -13.47 -21.20
CA LEU A 173 26.77 -12.03 -21.40
C LEU A 173 26.29 -11.24 -20.17
N VAL A 174 25.16 -11.62 -19.57
CA VAL A 174 24.64 -10.97 -18.36
C VAL A 174 25.59 -11.16 -17.17
N VAL A 175 26.10 -12.39 -16.97
CA VAL A 175 27.07 -12.67 -15.90
C VAL A 175 28.37 -11.92 -16.13
N GLY A 176 28.87 -11.89 -17.37
CA GLY A 176 30.06 -11.13 -17.74
C GLY A 176 29.91 -9.63 -17.50
N ALA A 177 28.77 -9.04 -17.88
CA ALA A 177 28.47 -7.62 -17.66
C ALA A 177 28.39 -7.28 -16.17
N ALA A 178 27.74 -8.12 -15.36
CA ALA A 178 27.69 -7.93 -13.90
C ALA A 178 29.09 -7.99 -13.27
N PHE A 179 29.94 -8.90 -13.73
CA PHE A 179 31.32 -9.03 -13.25
C PHE A 179 32.17 -7.83 -13.66
N LEU A 180 32.03 -7.37 -14.90
CA LEU A 180 32.70 -6.18 -15.42
C LEU A 180 32.28 -4.92 -14.65
N PHE A 181 30.98 -4.76 -14.38
CA PHE A 181 30.48 -3.65 -13.57
C PHE A 181 31.03 -3.68 -12.14
N ARG A 182 31.08 -4.86 -11.52
CA ARG A 182 31.68 -5.05 -10.20
C ARG A 182 33.19 -4.77 -10.17
N ALA A 183 33.91 -5.07 -11.26
CA ALA A 183 35.33 -4.81 -11.36
C ALA A 183 35.65 -3.32 -11.64
N LEU A 184 34.79 -2.64 -12.40
CA LEU A 184 34.96 -1.23 -12.76
C LEU A 184 34.43 -0.25 -11.73
N THR A 185 33.55 -0.68 -10.80
CA THR A 185 33.03 0.22 -9.76
C THR A 185 34.09 0.39 -8.66
N PRO A 186 34.70 1.58 -8.52
CA PRO A 186 35.58 1.82 -7.40
C PRO A 186 34.77 1.70 -6.11
N GLN A 187 35.23 0.87 -5.18
CA GLN A 187 34.60 0.79 -3.87
C GLN A 187 34.80 2.14 -3.17
N VAL A 188 33.74 2.95 -3.14
CA VAL A 188 33.72 4.19 -2.37
C VAL A 188 33.63 3.82 -0.91
N ILE A 189 34.78 3.72 -0.25
CA ILE A 189 34.86 3.55 1.19
C ILE A 189 34.55 4.93 1.81
N VAL A 190 33.30 5.13 2.23
CA VAL A 190 32.91 6.32 2.98
C VAL A 190 33.47 6.17 4.40
N ARG A 191 34.63 6.79 4.65
CA ARG A 191 35.17 6.93 6.00
C ARG A 191 34.40 8.02 6.75
N TYR A 192 33.49 7.61 7.62
CA TYR A 192 32.90 8.49 8.61
C TYR A 192 33.96 8.81 9.67
N VAL A 193 34.44 10.05 9.68
CA VAL A 193 35.28 10.58 10.77
C VAL A 193 34.34 11.36 11.70
N PRO A 194 33.93 10.79 12.85
CA PRO A 194 33.10 11.53 13.79
C PRO A 194 33.90 12.72 14.33
N ARG A 195 33.49 13.94 13.96
CA ARG A 195 33.99 15.16 14.60
C ARG A 195 33.22 15.35 15.90
N THR A 196 33.82 14.93 17.01
CA THR A 196 33.35 15.33 18.34
C THR A 196 33.80 16.77 18.60
N GLN A 197 33.03 17.75 18.14
CA GLN A 197 33.18 19.11 18.65
C GLN A 197 32.61 19.15 20.07
N ALA A 198 33.37 19.69 21.02
CA ALA A 198 32.88 19.97 22.35
C ALA A 198 31.82 21.07 22.25
N ILE A 199 30.54 20.68 22.32
CA ILE A 199 29.45 21.63 22.44
C ILE A 199 29.50 22.15 23.87
N SER A 200 30.13 23.31 24.06
CA SER A 200 30.01 24.08 25.29
C SER A 200 28.62 24.70 25.31
N ALA A 201 27.66 23.98 25.89
CA ALA A 201 26.37 24.56 26.21
C ALA A 201 26.51 25.36 27.51
N ALA A 202 26.50 26.69 27.42
CA ALA A 202 26.37 27.55 28.58
C ALA A 202 24.92 27.47 29.06
N ILE A 203 24.67 26.66 30.09
CA ILE A 203 23.38 26.65 30.78
C ILE A 203 23.37 27.88 31.69
N VAL A 204 22.71 28.95 31.25
CA VAL A 204 22.48 30.14 32.06
C VAL A 204 21.27 29.86 32.94
N PHE A 205 21.52 29.61 34.23
CA PHE A 205 20.47 29.61 35.23
C PHE A 205 20.23 31.07 35.65
N ASP A 206 19.10 31.63 35.23
CA ASP A 206 18.61 32.89 35.79
C ASP A 206 18.02 32.59 37.17
N ALA A 207 18.88 32.58 38.18
CA ALA A 207 18.48 32.51 39.58
C ALA A 207 17.95 33.89 39.98
N THR A 208 16.68 34.14 39.70
CA THR A 208 15.94 35.22 40.35
C THR A 208 16.03 34.99 41.86
N THR A 209 16.47 36.02 42.58
CA THR A 209 16.91 35.95 43.99
C THR A 209 15.76 35.70 44.96
N ASP A 210 14.54 35.53 44.45
CA ASP A 210 13.31 35.54 45.24
C ASP A 210 12.71 34.15 45.47
N GLY A 211 13.31 33.08 44.92
CA GLY A 211 12.98 31.69 45.29
C GLY A 211 11.51 31.27 45.04
N GLN A 212 10.76 32.00 44.22
CA GLN A 212 9.38 31.66 43.86
C GLN A 212 9.38 30.79 42.59
N PRO A 213 8.69 29.63 42.59
CA PRO A 213 8.49 28.86 41.37
C PRO A 213 7.61 29.66 40.38
N LEU A 214 7.95 29.61 39.08
CA LEU A 214 7.05 30.08 38.03
C LEU A 214 5.85 29.11 37.97
N ASP A 215 4.66 29.62 38.30
CA ASP A 215 3.36 29.01 37.97
C ASP A 215 3.02 29.16 36.48
#